data_AF-A0A8H9GGG4-F1
#
_entry.id   AF-A0A8H9GGG4-F1
#
_cell.length_a   1.000
_cell.length_b   1.000
_cell.length_c   1.000
_cell.angle_alpha   90.00
_cell.angle_beta   90.00
_cell.angle_gamma   90.00
#
_symmetry.space_group_name_H-M   'P 1'
#
loop_
_entity.id
_entity.type
_entity.pdbx_description
1 polymer ?
#
loop_
_entity_poly.entity_id
_entity_poly.type
_entity_poly.pdbx_seq_one_letter_code
_entity_poly.pdbx_strand_id
1 'polypeptide(L)'
;MDFTFLILIAILIAVMFFMSSRTRKQQREAAEFRSTLTVGTRVMTASGMIGTVVDVDDATDQVTIESVPGSPTTWLRAAIARKVEEPGAADDASDEAEITTEGATASTITPDAHDVPDDLSGLDTAQREYREQQRRDADADGK
;
A
#
# COMPACT_ATOMS: atom_id res chain seq x y z
N MET A 1 -33.86 -47.70 -14.38
CA MET A 1 -32.89 -46.65 -14.01
C MET A 1 -31.54 -47.32 -13.90
N ASP A 2 -30.69 -47.15 -14.92
CA ASP A 2 -29.45 -47.91 -15.06
C ASP A 2 -28.48 -47.64 -13.91
N PHE A 3 -27.88 -48.70 -13.36
CA PHE A 3 -26.95 -48.60 -12.24
C PHE A 3 -25.76 -47.67 -12.55
N THR A 4 -25.36 -47.62 -13.83
CA THR A 4 -24.36 -46.70 -14.37
C THR A 4 -24.76 -45.24 -14.23
N PHE A 5 -26.04 -44.91 -14.41
CA PHE A 5 -26.57 -43.56 -14.23
C PHE A 5 -26.56 -43.14 -12.75
N LEU A 6 -26.88 -44.07 -11.84
CA LEU A 6 -26.80 -43.83 -10.39
C LEU A 6 -25.35 -43.63 -9.92
N ILE A 7 -24.39 -44.40 -10.46
CA ILE A 7 -22.95 -44.25 -10.16
C ILE A 7 -22.43 -42.90 -10.65
N LEU A 8 -22.83 -42.47 -11.86
CA LEU A 8 -22.41 -41.19 -12.42
C LEU A 8 -22.93 -39.99 -11.60
N ILE A 9 -24.19 -40.06 -11.15
CA ILE A 9 -24.78 -39.06 -10.24
C ILE A 9 -24.05 -39.04 -8.89
N ALA A 10 -23.72 -40.20 -8.33
CA ALA A 10 -23.01 -40.28 -7.06
C ALA A 10 -21.61 -39.63 -7.13
N ILE A 11 -20.89 -39.83 -8.23
CA ILE A 11 -19.58 -39.19 -8.47
C ILE A 11 -19.73 -37.67 -8.60
N LEU A 12 -20.73 -37.18 -9.31
CA LEU A 12 -20.98 -35.74 -9.47
C LEU A 12 -21.25 -35.06 -8.11
N ILE A 13 -22.08 -35.67 -7.28
CA ILE A 13 -22.39 -35.16 -5.93
C ILE A 13 -21.12 -35.15 -5.07
N ALA A 14 -20.28 -36.19 -5.15
CA ALA A 14 -19.02 -36.26 -4.41
C ALA A 14 -18.03 -35.15 -4.82
N VAL A 15 -17.89 -34.89 -6.13
CA VAL A 15 -17.04 -33.80 -6.64
C VAL A 15 -17.57 -32.43 -6.23
N MET A 16 -18.89 -32.21 -6.30
CA MET A 16 -19.50 -30.94 -5.90
C MET A 16 -19.36 -30.68 -4.40
N PHE A 17 -19.49 -31.71 -3.57
CA PHE A 17 -19.28 -31.62 -2.11
C PHE A 17 -17.80 -31.32 -1.78
N PHE A 18 -16.87 -31.98 -2.47
CA PHE A 18 -15.43 -31.73 -2.31
C PHE A 18 -15.02 -30.32 -2.76
N MET A 19 -15.54 -29.84 -3.91
CA MET A 19 -15.30 -28.48 -4.36
C MET A 19 -15.94 -27.44 -3.43
N SER A 20 -17.18 -27.67 -2.96
CA SER A 20 -17.87 -26.74 -2.04
C SER A 20 -17.15 -26.58 -0.70
N SER A 21 -16.59 -27.68 -0.17
CA SER A 21 -15.75 -27.62 1.02
C SER A 21 -14.51 -26.75 0.79
N ARG A 22 -13.88 -26.85 -0.40
CA ARG A 22 -12.68 -26.09 -0.75
C ARG A 22 -12.96 -24.62 -1.06
N THR A 23 -14.13 -24.27 -1.60
CA THR A 23 -14.52 -22.88 -1.87
C THR A 23 -14.89 -22.12 -0.59
N ARG A 24 -15.51 -22.79 0.39
CA ARG A 24 -15.86 -22.17 1.67
C ARG A 24 -14.63 -21.72 2.48
N LYS A 25 -13.49 -22.38 2.31
CA LYS A 25 -12.24 -22.01 3.01
C LYS A 25 -11.65 -20.70 2.47
N GLN A 26 -11.59 -20.53 1.14
CA GLN A 26 -11.09 -19.30 0.52
C GLN A 26 -11.98 -18.07 0.80
N GLN A 27 -13.31 -18.28 0.91
CA GLN A 27 -14.23 -17.20 1.28
C GLN A 27 -14.08 -16.76 2.74
N ARG A 28 -13.67 -17.67 3.63
CA ARG A 28 -13.42 -17.38 5.05
C ARG A 28 -12.13 -16.59 5.24
N GLU A 29 -11.05 -16.96 4.55
CA GLU A 29 -9.77 -16.23 4.59
C GLU A 29 -9.95 -14.79 4.05
N ALA A 30 -10.75 -14.60 2.99
CA ALA A 30 -11.11 -13.27 2.50
C ALA A 30 -12.04 -12.47 3.43
N ALA A 31 -12.73 -13.13 4.36
CA ALA A 31 -13.58 -12.48 5.37
C ALA A 31 -12.79 -12.13 6.65
N GLU A 32 -11.80 -12.93 7.03
CA GLU A 32 -10.94 -12.68 8.20
C GLU A 32 -10.02 -11.46 8.01
N PHE A 33 -9.58 -11.16 6.79
CA PHE A 33 -8.83 -9.90 6.51
C PHE A 33 -9.68 -8.63 6.70
N ARG A 34 -11.02 -8.77 6.70
CA ARG A 34 -11.95 -7.65 6.92
C ARG A 34 -12.23 -7.38 8.41
N SER A 35 -11.96 -8.32 9.32
CA SER A 35 -12.43 -8.23 10.70
C SER A 35 -11.52 -7.45 11.66
N THR A 36 -10.31 -7.09 11.25
CA THR A 36 -9.32 -6.57 12.21
C THR A 36 -9.26 -5.04 12.31
N LEU A 37 -9.76 -4.28 11.33
CA LEU A 37 -9.62 -2.82 11.35
C LEU A 37 -10.88 -2.15 11.90
N THR A 38 -10.74 -1.57 13.09
CA THR A 38 -11.77 -0.75 13.74
C THR A 38 -11.34 0.70 13.78
N VAL A 39 -12.32 1.60 13.76
CA VAL A 39 -12.11 3.05 13.96
C VAL A 39 -11.41 3.29 15.29
N GLY A 40 -10.42 4.18 15.30
CA GLY A 40 -9.56 4.48 16.46
C GLY A 40 -8.31 3.61 16.57
N THR A 41 -8.16 2.57 15.74
CA THR A 41 -6.93 1.76 15.75
C THR A 41 -5.78 2.52 15.07
N ARG A 42 -4.60 2.50 15.70
CA ARG A 42 -3.37 2.97 15.05
C ARG A 42 -2.79 1.88 14.16
N VAL A 43 -2.48 2.23 12.92
CA VAL A 43 -2.06 1.29 11.87
C VAL A 43 -0.84 1.80 11.13
N MET A 44 -0.12 0.87 10.51
CA MET A 44 0.99 1.15 9.59
C MET A 44 0.63 0.61 8.20
N THR A 45 0.77 1.44 7.18
CA THR A 45 0.63 1.02 5.78
C THR A 45 1.88 0.29 5.30
N ALA A 46 1.78 -0.44 4.18
CA ALA A 46 2.93 -1.13 3.58
C ALA A 46 4.09 -0.20 3.16
N SER A 47 3.79 1.09 2.91
CA SER A 47 4.81 2.11 2.61
C SER A 47 5.46 2.72 3.86
N GLY A 48 5.06 2.30 5.06
CA GLY A 48 5.61 2.81 6.32
C GLY A 48 4.88 4.04 6.89
N MET A 49 3.73 4.43 6.33
CA MET A 49 2.93 5.52 6.88
C MET A 49 2.21 5.05 8.14
N ILE A 50 2.29 5.85 9.20
CA ILE A 50 1.56 5.59 10.46
C ILE A 50 0.43 6.60 10.59
N GLY A 51 -0.75 6.11 10.96
CA GLY A 51 -1.88 6.96 11.28
C GLY A 51 -2.97 6.21 12.03
N THR A 52 -4.05 6.92 12.33
CA THR A 52 -5.21 6.38 13.05
C THR A 52 -6.37 6.21 12.07
N VAL A 53 -7.07 5.09 12.15
CA VAL A 53 -8.27 4.86 11.35
C VAL A 53 -9.40 5.76 11.85
N VAL A 54 -9.97 6.57 10.97
CA VAL A 54 -11.09 7.48 11.29
C VAL A 54 -12.41 6.99 10.71
N ASP A 55 -12.36 6.26 9.60
CA ASP A 55 -13.53 5.69 8.95
C ASP A 55 -13.17 4.40 8.20
N VAL A 56 -14.15 3.53 8.05
CA VAL A 56 -14.03 2.22 7.42
C VAL A 56 -15.27 1.96 6.58
N ASP A 57 -15.09 1.87 5.26
CA ASP A 57 -16.15 1.50 4.33
C ASP A 57 -15.99 0.03 3.90
N ASP A 58 -16.81 -0.82 4.51
CA ASP A 58 -16.86 -2.26 4.21
C ASP A 58 -17.50 -2.59 2.86
N ALA A 59 -18.28 -1.67 2.27
CA ALA A 59 -18.91 -1.89 0.96
C ALA A 59 -17.91 -1.68 -0.18
N THR A 60 -16.96 -0.76 -0.02
CA THR A 60 -15.95 -0.43 -1.05
C THR A 60 -14.53 -0.91 -0.71
N ASP A 61 -14.33 -1.56 0.44
CA ASP A 61 -13.02 -2.02 0.93
C ASP A 61 -12.02 -0.88 1.12
N GLN A 62 -12.53 0.30 1.50
CA GLN A 62 -11.74 1.52 1.74
C GLN A 62 -11.63 1.82 3.23
N VAL A 63 -10.49 2.39 3.61
CA VAL A 63 -10.18 2.81 4.97
C VAL A 63 -9.65 4.23 4.92
N THR A 64 -10.21 5.11 5.72
CA THR A 64 -9.70 6.48 5.87
C THR A 64 -8.79 6.53 7.09
N ILE A 65 -7.57 6.99 6.85
CA ILE A 65 -6.51 7.10 7.86
C ILE A 65 -6.13 8.57 8.00
N GLU A 66 -5.91 8.99 9.23
CA GLU A 66 -5.43 10.31 9.58
C GLU A 66 -4.07 10.20 10.28
N SER A 67 -3.02 10.75 9.67
CA SER A 67 -1.68 10.82 10.28
C SER A 67 -1.49 12.12 11.08
N VAL A 68 -2.08 13.21 10.58
CA VAL A 68 -2.05 14.55 11.18
C VAL A 68 -3.49 15.04 11.33
N PRO A 69 -3.86 15.68 12.46
CA PRO A 69 -5.19 16.24 12.65
C PRO A 69 -5.63 17.16 11.51
N GLY A 70 -6.81 16.91 10.96
CA GLY A 70 -7.40 17.61 9.83
C GLY A 70 -6.98 17.13 8.44
N SER A 71 -6.22 16.03 8.33
CA SER A 71 -5.73 15.51 7.03
C SER A 71 -6.12 14.05 6.78
N PRO A 72 -7.41 13.74 6.58
CA PRO A 72 -7.86 12.40 6.26
C PRO A 72 -7.44 11.99 4.84
N THR A 73 -6.87 10.79 4.71
CA THR A 73 -6.54 10.20 3.41
C THR A 73 -7.21 8.83 3.29
N THR A 74 -7.79 8.55 2.13
CA THR A 74 -8.46 7.28 1.86
C THR A 74 -7.52 6.30 1.17
N TRP A 75 -7.46 5.08 1.70
CA TRP A 75 -6.63 3.99 1.22
C TRP A 75 -7.48 2.73 1.02
N LEU A 76 -6.99 1.79 0.24
CA LEU A 76 -7.57 0.46 0.21
C LEU A 76 -7.25 -0.27 1.52
N ARG A 77 -8.16 -1.11 1.99
CA ARG A 77 -7.94 -1.95 3.18
C ARG A 77 -6.69 -2.84 3.03
N ALA A 78 -6.43 -3.32 1.81
CA ALA A 78 -5.23 -4.09 1.47
C ALA A 78 -3.91 -3.31 1.61
N ALA A 79 -3.95 -1.98 1.70
CA ALA A 79 -2.75 -1.16 1.91
C ALA A 79 -2.26 -1.15 3.37
N ILE A 80 -3.08 -1.65 4.31
CA ILE A 80 -2.73 -1.72 5.72
C ILE A 80 -1.88 -2.96 5.98
N ALA A 81 -0.65 -2.76 6.45
CA ALA A 81 0.29 -3.85 6.70
C ALA A 81 0.11 -4.48 8.09
N ARG A 82 -0.07 -3.65 9.12
CA ARG A 82 -0.23 -4.12 10.50
C ARG A 82 -0.83 -3.06 11.43
N LYS A 83 -1.39 -3.52 12.55
CA LYS A 83 -1.70 -2.64 13.68
C LYS A 83 -0.40 -2.24 14.38
N VAL A 84 -0.38 -1.02 14.89
CA VAL A 84 0.70 -0.51 15.74
C VAL A 84 0.16 -0.44 17.15
N GLU A 85 0.51 -1.44 17.96
CA GLU A 85 0.28 -1.38 19.40
C GLU A 85 1.28 -0.39 20.00
N GLU A 86 0.78 0.64 20.68
CA GLU A 86 1.63 1.47 21.50
C GLU A 86 2.10 0.64 22.71
N PRO A 87 3.39 0.67 23.07
CA PRO A 87 3.91 -0.04 24.22
C PRO A 87 3.35 0.60 25.50
N GLY A 88 2.16 0.17 25.92
CA GLY A 88 1.45 0.78 27.05
C GLY A 88 0.12 0.17 27.47
N ALA A 89 -0.46 -0.77 26.72
CA ALA A 89 -1.69 -1.45 27.15
C ALA A 89 -1.58 -2.95 26.92
N ALA A 90 -1.23 -3.68 27.99
CA ALA A 90 -1.41 -5.12 28.06
C ALA A 90 -2.92 -5.42 28.14
N ASP A 91 -3.50 -6.06 27.12
CA ASP A 91 -4.13 -7.38 27.26
C ASP A 91 -4.57 -7.97 25.90
N ASP A 92 -4.12 -9.22 25.71
CA ASP A 92 -4.74 -10.36 25.03
C ASP A 92 -4.75 -10.56 23.49
N ALA A 93 -4.34 -11.80 23.16
CA ALA A 93 -4.53 -12.60 21.93
C ALA A 93 -3.67 -12.35 20.67
N SER A 94 -2.53 -13.06 20.64
CA SER A 94 -2.14 -14.05 19.62
C SER A 94 -2.41 -13.77 18.14
N ASP A 95 -1.36 -13.54 17.34
CA ASP A 95 -1.10 -14.40 16.18
C ASP A 95 0.36 -14.28 15.70
N GLU A 96 1.09 -15.39 15.79
CA GLU A 96 2.38 -15.59 15.13
C GLU A 96 2.11 -15.80 13.63
N ALA A 97 2.04 -14.70 12.87
CA ALA A 97 2.07 -14.78 11.41
C ALA A 97 3.52 -15.05 10.96
N GLU A 98 3.80 -16.33 10.76
CA GLU A 98 4.96 -16.88 10.06
C GLU A 98 5.19 -16.14 8.73
N ILE A 99 6.27 -15.38 8.65
CA ILE A 99 6.69 -14.65 7.46
C ILE A 99 7.49 -15.62 6.57
N THR A 100 6.86 -16.23 5.57
CA THR A 100 7.60 -16.81 4.45
C THR A 100 8.12 -15.69 3.55
N THR A 101 9.30 -15.18 3.84
CA THR A 101 10.07 -14.32 2.93
C THR A 101 10.75 -15.19 1.89
N GLU A 102 10.03 -15.55 0.82
CA GLU A 102 10.68 -15.94 -0.43
C GLU A 102 10.65 -14.75 -1.40
N GLY A 103 11.83 -14.23 -1.72
CA GLY A 103 12.05 -13.49 -2.96
C GLY A 103 12.04 -11.96 -2.88
N ALA A 104 12.77 -11.35 -1.95
CA ALA A 104 13.27 -9.99 -2.15
C ALA A 104 14.79 -10.05 -2.31
N THR A 105 15.24 -10.23 -3.55
CA THR A 105 16.65 -10.05 -3.92
C THR A 105 17.06 -8.65 -3.50
N ALA A 106 17.99 -8.58 -2.54
CA ALA A 106 18.68 -7.37 -2.18
C ALA A 106 19.42 -6.83 -3.40
N SER A 107 18.81 -5.90 -4.13
CA SER A 107 19.57 -4.96 -4.94
C SER A 107 20.19 -3.97 -3.97
N THR A 108 21.41 -4.29 -3.52
CA THR A 108 22.38 -3.31 -3.06
C THR A 108 22.37 -2.14 -4.03
N ILE A 109 21.90 -0.97 -3.58
CA ILE A 109 22.12 0.29 -4.29
C ILE A 109 23.61 0.61 -4.08
N THR A 110 24.45 0.04 -4.95
CA THR A 110 25.74 0.65 -5.27
C THR A 110 25.42 2.07 -5.77
N PRO A 111 26.11 3.12 -5.30
CA PRO A 111 26.05 4.41 -5.97
C PRO A 111 26.81 4.27 -7.29
N ASP A 112 26.21 3.57 -8.25
CA ASP A 112 26.61 3.66 -9.63
C ASP A 112 26.19 5.04 -10.10
N ALA A 113 27.15 5.77 -10.65
CA ALA A 113 26.98 7.11 -11.15
C ALA A 113 25.87 7.11 -12.22
N HIS A 114 24.64 7.40 -11.83
CA HIS A 114 23.69 7.94 -12.78
C HIS A 114 24.27 9.28 -13.24
N ASP A 115 24.75 9.30 -14.48
CA ASP A 115 25.06 10.53 -15.23
C ASP A 115 23.79 11.41 -15.15
N VAL A 116 23.82 12.37 -14.23
CA VAL A 116 22.84 13.44 -14.18
C VAL A 116 23.11 14.24 -15.45
N PRO A 117 22.16 14.35 -16.40
CA PRO A 117 22.38 15.13 -17.61
C PRO A 117 22.74 16.56 -17.21
N ASP A 118 23.88 17.04 -17.72
CA ASP A 118 24.59 18.29 -17.39
C ASP A 118 23.81 19.58 -17.76
N ASP A 119 22.52 19.46 -18.09
CA ASP A 119 21.66 20.53 -18.59
C ASP A 119 21.21 21.52 -17.50
N LEU A 120 21.43 21.19 -16.22
CA LEU A 120 21.16 22.13 -15.12
C LEU A 120 22.24 23.22 -14.99
N SER A 121 23.42 23.03 -15.57
CA SER A 121 24.53 24.00 -15.58
C SER A 121 24.25 25.21 -16.48
N GLY A 122 23.30 25.11 -17.42
CA GLY A 122 22.93 26.19 -18.34
C GLY A 122 22.08 27.30 -17.73
N LEU A 123 21.31 27.00 -16.67
CA LEU A 123 20.38 27.97 -16.05
C LEU A 123 21.11 29.07 -15.29
N ASP A 124 22.22 28.74 -14.61
CA ASP A 124 22.98 29.72 -13.84
C ASP A 124 23.75 30.69 -14.75
N THR A 125 24.16 30.22 -15.94
CA THR A 125 24.85 31.05 -16.95
C THR A 125 23.89 32.02 -17.64
N ALA A 126 22.72 31.54 -18.07
CA ALA A 126 21.67 32.37 -18.68
C ALA A 126 21.17 33.46 -17.72
N GLN A 127 21.06 33.13 -16.42
CA GLN A 127 20.59 34.07 -15.40
C GLN A 127 21.65 35.14 -15.07
N ARG A 128 22.95 34.84 -15.22
CA ARG A 128 24.04 35.83 -15.09
C ARG A 128 24.07 36.77 -16.28
N GLU A 129 23.99 36.25 -17.50
CA GLU A 129 24.01 37.06 -18.73
C GLU A 129 22.83 38.05 -18.79
N TYR A 130 21.63 37.61 -18.39
CA TYR A 130 20.45 38.48 -18.34
C TYR A 130 20.61 39.61 -17.32
N ARG A 131 21.26 39.33 -16.18
CA ARG A 131 21.52 40.32 -15.12
C ARG A 131 22.59 41.33 -15.54
N GLU A 132 23.56 40.93 -16.36
CA GLU A 132 24.58 41.81 -16.92
C GLU A 132 24.03 42.68 -18.07
N GLN A 133 23.12 42.16 -18.90
CA GLN A 133 22.42 42.96 -19.91
C GLN A 133 21.57 44.05 -19.27
N GLN A 134 20.77 43.73 -18.25
CA GLN A 134 19.99 44.76 -17.53
C GLN A 134 20.85 45.87 -16.92
N ARG A 135 22.05 45.55 -16.42
CA ARG A 135 22.97 46.56 -15.90
C ARG A 135 23.49 47.47 -17.01
N ARG A 136 23.86 46.91 -18.17
CA ARG A 136 24.32 47.70 -19.33
C ARG A 136 23.21 48.60 -19.88
N ASP A 137 21.98 48.12 -19.92
CA ASP A 137 20.84 48.89 -20.42
C ASP A 137 20.48 50.03 -19.45
N ALA A 138 20.57 49.80 -18.14
CA ALA A 138 20.36 50.83 -17.12
C ALA A 138 21.43 51.93 -17.14
N ASP A 139 22.68 51.59 -17.47
CA ASP A 139 23.77 52.57 -17.60
C ASP A 139 23.68 53.37 -18.91
N ALA A 140 23.04 52.82 -19.95
CA ALA A 140 22.87 53.48 -21.26
C ALA A 140 21.74 54.51 -21.28
N ASP A 141 20.70 54.35 -20.45
CA ASP A 141 19.54 55.25 -20.36
C ASP A 141 19.76 56.42 -19.38
N GLY A 142 20.90 56.42 -18.66
CA GLY A 142 21.25 57.41 -17.64
C GLY A 142 22.13 58.58 -18.11
N LYS A 143 22.28 58.82 -19.42
CA LYS A 143 23.09 59.92 -19.97
C LYS A 143 22.32 60.87 -20.87
#